data_AF-A0A4Y2PI51-F1
#
_entry.id   AF-A0A4Y2PI51-F1
#
_cell.length_a   1.000
_cell.length_b   1.000
_cell.length_c   1.000
_cell.angle_alpha   90.00
_cell.angle_beta   90.00
_cell.angle_gamma   90.00
#
_symmetry.space_group_name_H-M   'P 1'
#
loop_
_entity.id
_entity.type
_entity.pdbx_description
1 polymer ?
#
loop_
_entity_poly.entity_id
_entity_poly.type
_entity_poly.pdbx_seq_one_letter_code
_entity_poly.pdbx_strand_id
1 'polypeptide(L)'
;MKNEFILTQRCRILPASTQSRSFLEHYNVIQRRRKLPVQQDFYKDWESYKNGFGNVSEEFWLGNENIRVLCREGCKIRFDLVDEKGEKGFALYQNFTL
;
A
#
# COMPACT_ATOMS: atom_id res chain seq x y z
N MET A 1 12.34 -12.28 14.00
CA MET A 1 12.48 -12.40 12.53
C MET A 1 12.70 -11.01 11.96
N LYS A 2 13.96 -10.63 11.70
CA LYS A 2 14.26 -9.37 11.00
C LYS A 2 14.16 -9.68 9.51
N ASN A 3 13.17 -9.11 8.82
CA ASN A 3 13.06 -9.22 7.37
C ASN A 3 14.12 -8.31 6.72
N GLU A 4 15.35 -8.81 6.63
CA GLU A 4 16.53 -8.16 6.02
C GLU A 4 16.52 -8.24 4.48
N PHE A 5 15.35 -8.21 3.83
CA PHE A 5 15.28 -8.35 2.36
C PHE A 5 14.54 -7.23 1.65
N ILE A 6 13.85 -6.33 2.36
CA ILE A 6 13.04 -5.27 1.73
C ILE A 6 13.31 -3.93 2.42
N LEU A 7 13.96 -3.00 1.71
CA LEU A 7 14.23 -1.63 2.18
C LEU A 7 12.99 -0.73 2.11
N THR A 8 12.11 -0.99 1.15
CA THR A 8 10.93 -0.17 0.91
C THR A 8 9.86 -1.02 0.26
N GLN A 9 8.65 -0.90 0.79
CA GLN A 9 7.45 -1.56 0.26
C GLN A 9 6.38 -0.51 0.05
N ARG A 10 5.72 -0.54 -1.10
CA ARG A 10 4.57 0.33 -1.37
C ARG A 10 3.45 -0.50 -1.97
N CYS A 11 2.28 -0.42 -1.38
CA CYS A 11 1.08 -1.00 -1.95
C CYS A 11 0.18 0.10 -2.52
N ARG A 12 -0.31 -0.10 -3.73
CA ARG A 12 -1.16 0.87 -4.42
C ARG A 12 -2.36 0.19 -5.05
N ILE A 13 -3.50 0.90 -5.10
CA ILE A 13 -4.73 0.42 -5.73
C ILE A 13 -5.19 1.37 -6.82
N LEU A 14 -5.81 0.80 -7.86
CA LEU A 14 -6.55 1.52 -8.88
C LEU A 14 -7.99 1.00 -8.89
N PRO A 15 -8.95 1.75 -8.29
CA PRO A 15 -10.37 1.37 -8.30
C PRO A 15 -10.90 1.24 -9.72
N ALA A 16 -11.71 0.22 -9.98
CA ALA A 16 -12.34 0.01 -11.29
C ALA A 16 -13.24 1.19 -11.74
N SER A 17 -13.77 1.95 -10.77
CA SER A 17 -14.59 3.15 -11.00
C SER A 17 -13.78 4.38 -11.45
N THR A 18 -12.45 4.32 -11.45
CA THR A 18 -11.60 5.46 -11.83
C THR A 18 -11.69 5.70 -13.33
N GLN A 19 -12.45 6.71 -13.76
CA GLN A 19 -12.50 7.12 -15.17
C GLN A 19 -11.13 7.64 -15.62
N SER A 20 -10.66 7.13 -16.75
CA SER A 20 -9.48 7.58 -17.50
C SER A 20 -9.66 9.02 -18.00
N ARG A 21 -9.64 10.01 -17.11
CA ARG A 21 -9.63 11.43 -17.46
C ARG A 21 -8.22 12.05 -17.47
N SER A 22 -7.21 11.32 -17.00
CA SER A 22 -5.80 11.69 -17.16
C SER A 22 -5.05 10.56 -17.84
N PHE A 23 -4.17 10.90 -18.79
CA PHE A 23 -3.31 10.00 -19.56
C PHE A 23 -2.32 9.15 -18.70
N LEU A 24 -2.36 9.28 -17.37
CA LEU A 24 -1.59 8.50 -16.42
C LEU A 24 -2.57 7.78 -15.48
N GLU A 25 -2.48 6.45 -15.39
CA GLU A 25 -3.17 5.66 -14.35
C GLU A 25 -2.70 6.16 -12.98
N HIS A 26 -3.57 6.86 -12.25
CA HIS A 26 -3.25 7.36 -10.91
C HIS A 26 -3.60 6.31 -9.85
N TYR A 27 -2.59 5.62 -9.34
CA TYR A 27 -2.78 4.65 -8.25
C TYR A 27 -2.77 5.35 -6.89
N ASN A 28 -3.76 5.04 -6.05
CA ASN A 28 -3.82 5.47 -4.66
C ASN A 28 -2.88 4.60 -3.81
N VAL A 29 -2.00 5.19 -3.01
CA VAL A 29 -1.13 4.45 -2.09
C VAL A 29 -1.93 4.08 -0.85
N ILE A 30 -2.02 2.80 -0.52
CA ILE A 30 -2.77 2.31 0.66
C ILE A 30 -1.86 1.87 1.80
N GLN A 31 -0.60 1.58 1.49
CA GLN A 31 0.41 1.16 2.45
C GLN A 31 1.79 1.62 1.99
N ARG A 32 2.63 2.03 2.93
CA ARG A 32 4.02 2.39 2.67
C ARG A 32 4.93 2.00 3.83
N ARG A 33 6.00 1.26 3.51
CA ARG A 33 7.20 1.07 4.35
C ARG A 33 8.39 1.75 3.72
N ARG A 34 9.22 2.44 4.50
CA ARG A 34 10.46 3.06 4.05
C ARG A 34 11.51 2.96 5.16
N LYS A 35 12.77 2.86 4.78
CA LYS A 35 13.88 2.99 5.73
C LYS A 35 13.99 4.45 6.19
N LEU A 36 13.41 4.72 7.36
CA LEU A 36 13.48 6.01 8.05
C LEU A 36 14.25 5.85 9.37
N PRO A 37 14.85 6.94 9.91
CA PRO A 37 15.50 6.90 11.22
C PRO A 37 14.56 6.46 12.35
N VAL A 38 13.29 6.86 12.27
CA VAL A 38 12.21 6.40 13.14
C VAL A 38 11.21 5.64 12.27
N GLN A 39 10.94 4.39 12.63
CA GLN A 39 9.98 3.55 11.90
C GLN A 39 8.62 3.58 12.58
N GLN A 40 7.57 3.52 11.77
CA GLN A 40 6.21 3.29 12.24
C GLN A 40 6.10 1.84 12.72
N ASP A 41 5.45 1.66 13.87
CA ASP A 41 5.10 0.34 14.36
C ASP A 41 3.90 -0.21 13.59
N PHE A 42 4.06 -1.40 13.01
CA PHE A 42 3.02 -2.17 12.31
C PHE A 42 2.51 -3.36 13.14
N TYR A 43 3.08 -3.63 14.32
CA TYR A 43 2.56 -4.64 15.23
C TYR A 43 1.38 -4.04 16.02
N LYS A 44 0.25 -3.91 15.34
CA LYS A 44 -0.97 -3.27 15.86
C LYS A 44 -2.12 -4.26 16.01
N ASP A 45 -3.11 -3.86 16.80
CA ASP A 45 -4.35 -4.60 16.97
C ASP A 45 -5.30 -4.46 15.77
N TRP A 46 -6.39 -5.23 15.81
CA TRP A 46 -7.40 -5.23 14.76
C TRP A 46 -8.02 -3.85 14.54
N GLU A 47 -8.32 -3.12 15.62
CA GLU A 47 -8.97 -1.81 15.53
C GLU A 47 -8.09 -0.79 14.80
N SER A 48 -6.77 -0.80 15.07
CA SER A 48 -5.80 0.01 14.33
C SER A 48 -5.78 -0.35 12.84
N TYR A 49 -5.78 -1.64 12.49
CA TYR A 49 -5.82 -2.06 11.08
C TYR A 49 -7.15 -1.73 10.39
N LYS A 50 -8.26 -1.75 11.12
CA LYS A 50 -9.58 -1.34 10.62
C LYS A 50 -9.60 0.14 10.25
N ASN A 51 -9.12 1.00 11.16
CA ASN A 51 -9.20 2.46 11.04
C ASN A 51 -8.03 3.09 10.27
N GLY A 52 -6.88 2.42 10.25
CA GLY A 52 -5.62 2.95 9.71
C GLY A 52 -4.73 3.57 10.80
N PHE A 53 -3.45 3.70 10.48
CA PHE A 53 -2.45 4.27 11.38
C PHE A 53 -1.20 4.77 10.63
N GLY A 54 -0.39 5.55 11.33
CA GLY A 54 0.86 6.11 10.83
C GLY A 54 0.69 7.46 10.13
N ASN A 55 1.70 7.85 9.36
CA ASN A 55 1.80 9.15 8.73
C ASN A 55 1.87 8.98 7.20
N VAL A 56 0.92 9.57 6.48
CA VAL A 56 0.78 9.47 5.01
C VAL A 56 2.02 9.99 4.26
N SER A 57 2.75 10.93 4.86
CA SER A 57 4.01 11.45 4.32
C SER A 57 5.19 10.48 4.50
N GLU A 58 5.09 9.56 5.48
CA GLU A 58 6.15 8.64 5.91
C GLU A 58 5.74 7.17 5.71
N GLU A 59 5.43 6.45 6.78
CA GLU A 59 4.95 5.08 6.81
C GLU A 59 3.53 5.03 7.37
N PHE A 60 2.64 4.31 6.69
CA PHE A 60 1.24 4.22 7.09
C PHE A 60 0.54 2.97 6.55
N TRP A 61 -0.61 2.70 7.15
CA TRP A 61 -1.67 1.81 6.66
C TRP A 61 -2.97 2.62 6.55
N LEU A 62 -3.60 2.62 5.38
CA LEU A 62 -4.80 3.43 5.11
C LEU A 62 -6.01 3.03 5.96
N GLY A 63 -6.08 1.77 6.40
CA GLY A 63 -7.23 1.22 7.12
C GLY A 63 -8.11 0.33 6.23
N ASN A 64 -8.52 -0.81 6.77
CA ASN A 64 -9.25 -1.84 6.03
C ASN A 64 -10.62 -1.33 5.56
N GLU A 65 -11.33 -0.52 6.35
CA GLU A 65 -12.63 0.03 5.93
C GLU A 65 -12.48 0.97 4.73
N ASN A 66 -11.45 1.82 4.75
CA ASN A 66 -11.15 2.71 3.64
C ASN A 66 -10.79 1.92 2.38
N ILE A 67 -9.96 0.89 2.51
CA ILE A 67 -9.58 0.04 1.37
C ILE A 67 -10.79 -0.73 0.83
N ARG A 68 -11.64 -1.29 1.71
CA ARG A 68 -12.88 -1.99 1.34
C ARG A 68 -13.82 -1.10 0.55
N VAL A 69 -14.00 0.15 0.96
CA VAL A 69 -14.83 1.12 0.23
C VAL A 69 -14.23 1.44 -1.13
N LEU A 70 -12.92 1.66 -1.21
CA LEU A 70 -12.23 1.99 -2.46
C LEU A 70 -12.22 0.82 -3.47
N CYS A 71 -12.19 -0.42 -2.99
CA CYS A 71 -12.15 -1.63 -3.81
C CYS A 71 -13.50 -2.38 -3.84
N ARG A 72 -14.61 -1.72 -3.49
CA ARG A 72 -15.95 -2.34 -3.43
C ARG A 72 -16.39 -2.98 -4.76
N GLU A 73 -16.14 -2.29 -5.87
CA GLU A 73 -16.45 -2.75 -7.23
C GLU A 73 -15.26 -3.50 -7.87
N GLY A 74 -14.27 -3.89 -7.07
CA GLY A 74 -12.99 -4.40 -7.52
C GLY A 74 -11.97 -3.31 -7.82
N CYS A 75 -10.70 -3.64 -7.64
CA CYS A 75 -9.58 -2.78 -7.99
C CYS A 75 -8.38 -3.60 -8.45
N LYS A 76 -7.48 -2.97 -9.22
CA LYS A 76 -6.14 -3.51 -9.44
C LYS A 76 -5.29 -3.17 -8.22
N ILE A 77 -4.48 -4.10 -7.73
CA ILE A 77 -3.53 -3.86 -6.64
C ILE A 77 -2.11 -4.12 -7.13
N ARG A 78 -1.20 -3.20 -6.81
CA ARG A 78 0.20 -3.25 -7.19
C ARG A 78 1.08 -3.13 -5.95
N PHE A 79 1.99 -4.08 -5.81
CA PHE A 79 3.04 -4.08 -4.79
C PHE A 79 4.34 -3.69 -5.46
N ASP A 80 4.97 -2.61 -5.01
CA ASP A 80 6.33 -2.25 -5.39
C ASP A 80 7.28 -2.55 -4.24
N LEU A 81 8.39 -3.18 -4.58
CA LEU A 81 9.40 -3.63 -3.65
C LEU A 81 10.75 -3.09 -4.08
N VAL A 82 11.55 -2.70 -3.09
CA VAL A 82 12.96 -2.38 -3.26
C VAL A 82 13.74 -3.23 -2.27
N ASP A 83 14.67 -4.03 -2.77
CA ASP A 83 15.54 -4.85 -1.92
C ASP A 83 16.68 -4.03 -1.29
N GLU A 84 17.55 -4.67 -0.52
CA GLU A 84 18.71 -4.02 0.11
C GLU A 84 19.78 -3.49 -0.85
N LYS A 85 19.83 -4.02 -2.07
CA LYS A 85 20.75 -3.60 -3.12
C LYS A 85 20.18 -2.46 -3.97
N GLY A 86 18.92 -2.11 -3.74
CA GLY A 86 18.21 -1.09 -4.50
C GLY A 86 17.51 -1.62 -5.76
N GLU A 87 17.50 -2.94 -5.97
CA GLU A 87 16.79 -3.59 -7.07
C GLU A 87 15.28 -3.41 -6.89
N LYS A 88 14.61 -3.05 -7.97
CA LYS A 88 13.17 -2.73 -7.96
C LYS A 88 12.38 -3.86 -8.61
N GLY A 89 11.37 -4.36 -7.89
CA GLY A 89 10.41 -5.32 -8.40
C GLY A 89 8.98 -4.83 -8.21
N PHE A 90 8.05 -5.39 -8.99
CA PHE A 90 6.63 -5.21 -8.72
C PHE A 90 5.82 -6.48 -9.00
N ALA A 91 4.72 -6.63 -8.26
CA ALA A 91 3.66 -7.60 -8.54
C ALA A 91 2.35 -6.86 -8.76
N LEU A 92 1.63 -7.19 -9.84
CA LEU A 92 0.35 -6.59 -10.21
C LEU A 92 -0.72 -7.68 -10.23
N TYR A 93 -1.80 -7.45 -9.49
CA TYR A 93 -2.99 -8.28 -9.51
C TYR A 93 -4.16 -7.45 -10.04
N GLN A 94 -4.89 -8.00 -11.01
CA GLN A 94 -5.94 -7.25 -11.71
C GLN A 94 -7.25 -7.20 -10.91
N ASN A 95 -7.52 -8.23 -10.12
CA ASN A 95 -8.76 -8.39 -9.36
C ASN A 95 -8.44 -8.49 -7.87
N PHE A 96 -8.72 -7.43 -7.13
CA PHE A 96 -8.62 -7.37 -5.68
C PHE A 96 -9.88 -6.78 -5.07
N THR A 97 -10.34 -7.41 -3.99
CA THR A 97 -11.44 -6.98 -3.13
C THR A 97 -11.08 -7.37 -1.69
N LEU A 98 -11.60 -6.61 -0.73
CA LEU A 98 -11.39 -6.83 0.71
C LEU A 98 -12.72 -7.12 1.40
#